data_AF-A0A336LVD5-F1
#
_entry.id   AF-A0A336LVD5-F1
#
_cell.length_a   1.000
_cell.length_b   1.000
_cell.length_c   1.000
_cell.angle_alpha   90.00
_cell.angle_beta   90.00
_cell.angle_gamma   90.00
#
_symmetry.space_group_name_H-M   'P 1'
#
loop_
_entity.id
_entity.type
_entity.pdbx_description
1 polymer ?
#
loop_
_entity_poly.entity_id
_entity_poly.type
_entity_poly.pdbx_seq_one_letter_code
_entity_poly.pdbx_strand_id
1 'polypeptide(L)'
;MSILLQVLAFIGLIVIAIYLWIQKRFKYWSDHGIPCPSPSFPYGTLKMGKDREHTSQSNTRYYHAYKNKSPICGLFFTIKPAILALDINLIKNILIKDFNYFHDRGVYFNDKADPLAGHIFNLEGQRWKTLRAKLTPTFTSGKMKFMFPTMVNVGNEFVKTLNEEIGISNEIEMKEFLARFTTDVIGSCAFGLECNSLKDPNAKFREMGKKVFEAPRNNRFKQFLVISFKQAGRFFNVKTVRDDVAEFFMKVVKDTVEYREKNDVKRNDFMDLLLNLKNSVNEEERLTLNEIAAQAFVFFLAGFETSSTAMSYALYELAQNQEMQEKARKSIHDALKNHNNEITYESVNEMAYIDHCINGEGPRICIGLRFGMLQARIGLALLLKHFKFTLSEKTEVPLTFSPTNIVLTPKGGLHLILEKLE
;
A
#
# COMPACT_ATOMS: atom_id res chain seq x y z
N MET A 1 -28.61 -46.67 20.82
CA MET A 1 -28.07 -46.49 19.45
C MET A 1 -28.91 -45.58 18.54
N SER A 2 -29.92 -44.84 19.04
CA SER A 2 -30.80 -44.01 18.19
C SER A 2 -30.47 -42.51 18.14
N ILE A 3 -30.09 -41.88 19.26
CA ILE A 3 -29.87 -40.42 19.33
C ILE A 3 -28.59 -40.01 18.58
N LEU A 4 -27.49 -40.74 18.76
CA LEU A 4 -26.24 -40.45 18.05
C LEU A 4 -26.41 -40.54 16.53
N LEU A 5 -27.15 -41.53 16.04
CA LEU A 5 -27.42 -41.70 14.61
C LEU A 5 -28.28 -40.56 14.06
N GLN A 6 -29.29 -40.11 14.82
CA GLN A 6 -30.12 -38.96 14.46
C GLN A 6 -29.32 -37.66 14.42
N VAL A 7 -28.44 -37.43 15.41
CA VAL A 7 -27.55 -36.26 15.44
C VAL A 7 -26.59 -36.28 14.25
N LEU A 8 -25.96 -37.41 13.95
CA LEU A 8 -25.08 -37.56 12.80
C LEU A 8 -25.82 -37.35 11.47
N ALA A 9 -27.04 -37.88 11.33
CA ALA A 9 -27.88 -37.67 10.15
C ALA A 9 -28.24 -36.18 9.98
N PHE A 10 -28.62 -35.49 11.06
CA PHE A 10 -28.93 -34.06 11.02
C PHE A 10 -27.72 -33.21 10.63
N ILE A 11 -26.55 -33.50 11.21
CA ILE A 11 -25.29 -32.85 10.83
C ILE A 11 -24.99 -33.12 9.35
N GLY A 12 -25.17 -34.36 8.89
CA GLY A 12 -25.00 -34.74 7.49
C GLY A 12 -25.90 -33.94 6.55
N LEU A 13 -27.18 -33.77 6.89
CA LEU A 13 -28.12 -32.94 6.14
C LEU A 13 -27.71 -31.47 6.09
N ILE A 14 -27.24 -30.91 7.21
CA ILE A 14 -26.71 -29.53 7.24
C ILE A 14 -25.49 -29.40 6.34
N VAL A 15 -24.55 -30.34 6.39
CA VAL A 15 -23.33 -30.31 5.56
C VAL A 15 -23.71 -30.40 4.07
N ILE A 16 -24.63 -31.28 3.70
CA ILE A 16 -25.13 -31.40 2.32
C ILE A 16 -25.82 -30.09 1.89
N ALA A 17 -26.68 -29.52 2.73
CA ALA A 17 -27.37 -28.27 2.44
C ALA A 17 -26.37 -27.10 2.23
N ILE A 18 -25.36 -26.98 3.10
CA ILE A 18 -24.28 -26.00 2.97
C ILE A 18 -23.49 -26.23 1.67
N TYR A 19 -23.14 -27.48 1.36
CA TYR A 19 -22.43 -27.85 0.13
C TYR A 19 -23.23 -27.45 -1.11
N LEU A 20 -24.50 -27.84 -1.19
CA LEU A 20 -25.38 -27.50 -2.31
C LEU A 20 -25.58 -25.98 -2.44
N TRP A 21 -25.68 -25.27 -1.31
CA TRP A 21 -25.76 -23.82 -1.30
C TRP A 21 -24.48 -23.15 -1.85
N ILE A 22 -23.29 -23.64 -1.46
CA ILE A 22 -22.01 -23.15 -1.99
C ILE A 22 -21.91 -23.44 -3.50
N GLN A 23 -22.27 -24.66 -3.94
CA GLN A 23 -22.26 -25.01 -5.36
C GLN A 23 -23.21 -24.12 -6.17
N LYS A 24 -24.40 -23.82 -5.65
CA LYS A 24 -25.32 -22.87 -6.27
C LYS A 24 -24.73 -21.46 -6.39
N ARG A 25 -23.97 -21.00 -5.38
CA ARG A 25 -23.26 -19.71 -5.46
C ARG A 25 -22.17 -19.71 -6.53
N PHE A 26 -21.42 -20.80 -6.67
CA PHE A 26 -20.36 -20.95 -7.67
C PHE A 26 -20.88 -21.04 -9.11
N LYS A 27 -22.15 -21.36 -9.31
CA LYS A 27 -22.82 -21.27 -10.62
C LYS A 27 -23.20 -19.86 -11.05
N TYR A 28 -23.07 -18.85 -10.19
CA TYR A 28 -23.52 -17.50 -10.48
C TYR A 28 -23.04 -16.96 -11.83
N TRP A 29 -21.73 -17.07 -12.15
CA TRP A 29 -21.22 -16.57 -13.42
C TRP A 29 -21.63 -17.41 -14.63
N SER A 30 -21.64 -18.74 -14.49
CA SER A 30 -22.09 -19.63 -15.58
C SER A 30 -23.57 -19.43 -15.90
N ASP A 31 -24.42 -19.20 -14.89
CA ASP A 31 -25.85 -18.94 -15.06
C ASP A 31 -26.12 -17.62 -15.79
N HIS A 32 -25.16 -16.68 -15.75
CA HIS A 32 -25.20 -15.40 -16.49
C HIS A 32 -24.41 -15.43 -17.81
N GLY A 33 -23.90 -16.60 -18.22
CA GLY A 33 -23.10 -16.74 -19.45
C GLY A 33 -21.73 -16.05 -19.41
N ILE A 34 -21.20 -15.75 -18.22
CA ILE A 34 -19.91 -15.06 -18.04
C ILE A 34 -18.79 -16.08 -17.82
N PRO A 35 -17.71 -16.05 -18.62
CA PRO A 35 -16.55 -16.92 -18.43
C PRO A 35 -15.91 -16.73 -17.05
N CYS A 36 -15.61 -17.83 -16.36
CA CYS A 36 -15.04 -17.81 -15.01
C CYS A 36 -14.10 -19.03 -14.83
N PRO A 37 -12.91 -18.86 -14.21
CA PRO A 37 -12.11 -19.98 -13.74
C PRO A 37 -12.90 -20.84 -12.75
N SER A 38 -12.68 -22.16 -12.75
CA SER A 38 -13.36 -23.06 -11.82
C SER A 38 -13.11 -22.65 -10.36
N PRO A 39 -14.14 -22.27 -9.59
CA PRO A 39 -13.98 -21.90 -8.19
C PRO A 39 -13.90 -23.15 -7.30
N SER A 40 -13.25 -23.00 -6.15
CA SER A 40 -13.15 -24.05 -5.13
C SER A 40 -13.37 -23.48 -3.73
N PHE A 41 -14.04 -24.23 -2.86
CA PHE A 41 -14.21 -23.82 -1.47
C PHE A 41 -12.91 -24.07 -0.68
N PRO A 42 -12.48 -23.18 0.24
CA PRO A 42 -13.12 -21.93 0.65
C PRO A 42 -12.67 -20.67 -0.10
N TYR A 43 -11.75 -20.78 -1.06
CA TYR A 43 -11.01 -19.64 -1.59
C TYR A 43 -11.61 -19.02 -2.86
N GLY A 44 -12.61 -19.66 -3.45
CA GLY A 44 -13.19 -19.26 -4.73
C GLY A 44 -12.19 -19.49 -5.85
N THR A 45 -11.90 -18.42 -6.60
CA THR A 45 -10.92 -18.44 -7.70
C THR A 45 -9.53 -17.99 -7.24
N LEU A 46 -9.35 -17.69 -5.95
CA LEU A 46 -8.03 -17.35 -5.38
C LEU A 46 -7.18 -18.61 -5.20
N LYS A 47 -5.93 -18.54 -5.66
CA LYS A 47 -4.94 -19.61 -5.51
C LYS A 47 -4.30 -19.57 -4.13
N MET A 48 -4.76 -20.46 -3.24
CA MET A 48 -4.36 -20.54 -1.84
C MET A 48 -3.95 -21.97 -1.46
N GLY A 49 -3.26 -22.16 -0.33
CA GLY A 49 -2.83 -23.48 0.13
C GLY A 49 -1.49 -23.91 -0.48
N LYS A 50 -1.43 -25.10 -1.09
CA LYS A 50 -0.21 -25.62 -1.74
C LYS A 50 0.13 -24.86 -3.02
N ASP A 51 -0.88 -24.43 -3.77
CA ASP A 51 -0.73 -23.67 -5.01
C ASP A 51 -0.72 -22.15 -4.76
N ARG A 52 -0.33 -21.72 -3.56
CA ARG A 52 -0.45 -20.30 -3.17
C ARG A 52 0.50 -19.45 -4.02
N GLU A 53 -0.04 -18.37 -4.55
CA GLU A 53 0.70 -17.37 -5.31
C GLU A 53 0.13 -15.97 -5.04
N HIS A 54 0.82 -14.95 -5.54
CA HIS A 54 0.35 -13.59 -5.41
C HIS A 54 -0.86 -13.35 -6.32
N THR A 55 -1.87 -12.62 -5.84
CA THR A 55 -3.12 -12.36 -6.57
C THR A 55 -2.89 -11.70 -7.94
N SER A 56 -1.84 -10.89 -8.09
CA SER A 56 -1.48 -10.31 -9.39
C SER A 56 -1.15 -11.38 -10.44
N GLN A 57 -0.45 -12.46 -10.07
CA GLN A 57 -0.08 -13.53 -10.98
C GLN A 57 -1.33 -14.28 -11.45
N SER A 58 -2.25 -14.57 -10.51
CA SER A 58 -3.57 -15.13 -10.82
C SER A 58 -4.33 -14.24 -11.80
N ASN A 59 -4.40 -12.94 -11.51
CA ASN A 59 -5.12 -11.98 -12.34
C ASN A 59 -4.51 -11.86 -13.74
N THR A 60 -3.18 -11.86 -13.89
CA THR A 60 -2.50 -11.84 -15.19
C THR A 60 -2.83 -13.08 -16.00
N ARG A 61 -2.81 -14.27 -15.40
CA ARG A 61 -3.20 -15.50 -16.11
C ARG A 61 -4.66 -15.47 -16.54
N TYR A 62 -5.56 -15.03 -15.66
CA TYR A 62 -6.97 -14.87 -16.01
C TYR A 62 -7.16 -13.82 -17.11
N TYR A 63 -6.44 -12.71 -17.07
CA TYR A 63 -6.46 -11.73 -18.13
C TYR A 63 -6.13 -12.35 -19.49
N HIS A 64 -4.99 -13.02 -19.62
CA HIS A 64 -4.59 -13.65 -20.89
C HIS A 64 -5.54 -14.76 -21.34
N ALA A 65 -6.10 -15.54 -20.40
CA ALA A 65 -7.01 -16.63 -20.73
C ALA A 65 -8.40 -16.16 -21.22
N TYR A 66 -8.84 -14.95 -20.84
CA TYR A 66 -10.21 -14.48 -21.04
C TYR A 66 -10.35 -13.17 -21.83
N LYS A 67 -9.30 -12.36 -22.02
CA LYS A 67 -9.39 -11.01 -22.65
C LYS A 67 -10.10 -11.02 -24.01
N ASN A 68 -9.89 -12.05 -24.81
CA ASN A 68 -10.47 -12.17 -26.16
C ASN A 68 -11.81 -12.93 -26.18
N LYS A 69 -12.34 -13.32 -25.01
CA LYS A 69 -13.59 -14.11 -24.89
C LYS A 69 -14.75 -13.29 -24.37
N SER A 70 -14.48 -12.29 -23.53
CA SER A 70 -15.49 -11.48 -22.87
C SER A 70 -14.86 -10.17 -22.35
N PRO A 71 -15.61 -9.04 -22.29
CA PRO A 71 -15.12 -7.81 -21.68
C PRO A 71 -14.86 -7.95 -20.17
N ILE A 72 -15.38 -9.02 -19.56
CA ILE A 72 -15.20 -9.35 -18.14
C ILE A 72 -14.86 -10.83 -17.94
N CYS A 73 -14.07 -11.12 -16.92
CA CYS A 73 -13.90 -12.46 -16.35
C CYS A 73 -14.55 -12.49 -14.98
N GLY A 74 -15.48 -13.43 -14.78
CA GLY A 74 -16.07 -13.70 -13.48
C GLY A 74 -15.04 -14.33 -12.55
N LEU A 75 -15.01 -13.89 -11.30
CA LEU A 75 -14.15 -14.40 -10.23
C LEU A 75 -14.99 -14.64 -8.97
N PHE A 76 -14.40 -15.36 -8.01
CA PHE A 76 -14.96 -15.51 -6.67
C PHE A 76 -13.90 -15.20 -5.62
N PHE A 77 -14.17 -14.20 -4.79
CA PHE A 77 -13.44 -14.00 -3.54
C PHE A 77 -14.15 -14.80 -2.47
N THR A 78 -13.59 -15.96 -2.11
CA THR A 78 -14.28 -16.98 -1.32
C THR A 78 -15.57 -17.43 -2.01
N ILE A 79 -16.75 -17.13 -1.48
CA ILE A 79 -18.05 -17.41 -2.14
C ILE A 79 -18.71 -16.18 -2.76
N LYS A 80 -18.06 -15.01 -2.65
CA LYS A 80 -18.59 -13.73 -3.13
C LYS A 80 -18.19 -13.51 -4.59
N PRO A 81 -19.14 -13.31 -5.52
CA PRO A 81 -18.83 -12.95 -6.89
C PRO A 81 -18.01 -11.66 -6.98
N ALA A 82 -17.02 -11.66 -7.86
CA ALA A 82 -16.18 -10.51 -8.20
C ALA A 82 -15.93 -10.49 -9.71
N ILE A 83 -15.55 -9.34 -10.26
CA ILE A 83 -15.27 -9.19 -11.69
C ILE A 83 -13.83 -8.75 -11.87
N LEU A 84 -13.13 -9.38 -12.82
CA LEU A 84 -11.94 -8.83 -13.45
C LEU A 84 -12.35 -8.18 -14.78
N ALA A 85 -12.29 -6.85 -14.85
CA ALA A 85 -12.57 -6.11 -16.07
C ALA A 85 -11.41 -6.24 -17.06
N LEU A 86 -11.71 -6.59 -18.30
CA LEU A 86 -10.73 -6.89 -19.35
C LEU A 86 -10.78 -5.88 -20.51
N ASP A 87 -11.91 -5.19 -20.66
CA ASP A 87 -12.11 -4.15 -21.68
C ASP A 87 -11.80 -2.74 -21.13
N ILE A 88 -11.08 -1.93 -21.92
CA ILE A 88 -10.64 -0.59 -21.53
C ILE A 88 -11.80 0.41 -21.41
N ASN A 89 -12.84 0.29 -22.24
CA ASN A 89 -13.99 1.18 -22.17
C ASN A 89 -14.81 0.88 -20.92
N LEU A 90 -14.98 -0.40 -20.58
CA LEU A 90 -15.61 -0.81 -19.33
C LEU A 90 -14.82 -0.31 -18.11
N ILE A 91 -13.49 -0.45 -18.11
CA ILE A 91 -12.63 0.08 -17.04
C ILE A 91 -12.82 1.60 -16.90
N LYS A 92 -12.82 2.34 -18.01
CA LYS A 92 -13.08 3.79 -18.03
C LYS A 92 -14.47 4.14 -17.53
N ASN A 93 -15.50 3.34 -17.84
CA ASN A 93 -16.84 3.56 -17.33
C ASN A 93 -16.86 3.38 -15.80
N ILE A 94 -16.36 2.25 -15.29
CA ILE A 94 -16.33 1.94 -13.85
C ILE A 94 -15.53 2.99 -13.06
N LEU A 95 -14.35 3.37 -13.55
CA LEU A 95 -13.43 4.22 -12.80
C LEU A 95 -13.60 5.73 -13.05
N ILE A 96 -14.20 6.14 -14.18
CA ILE A 96 -14.40 7.54 -14.57
C ILE A 96 -15.88 7.89 -14.63
N LYS A 97 -16.57 7.40 -15.67
CA LYS A 97 -17.89 7.94 -16.07
C LYS A 97 -18.97 7.65 -15.03
N ASP A 98 -18.95 6.43 -14.51
CA ASP A 98 -19.95 5.88 -13.59
C ASP A 98 -19.40 5.79 -12.16
N PHE A 99 -18.33 6.53 -11.84
CA PHE A 99 -17.64 6.44 -10.55
C PHE A 99 -18.59 6.67 -9.35
N ASN A 100 -19.66 7.44 -9.53
CA ASN A 100 -20.68 7.66 -8.51
C ASN A 100 -21.39 6.37 -8.05
N TYR A 101 -21.38 5.31 -8.88
CA TYR A 101 -21.90 3.99 -8.53
C TYR A 101 -20.81 3.05 -7.98
N PHE A 102 -19.53 3.32 -8.26
CA PHE A 102 -18.39 2.42 -7.98
C PHE A 102 -17.35 3.02 -7.02
N HIS A 103 -17.75 3.96 -6.18
CA HIS A 103 -16.81 4.65 -5.28
C HIS A 103 -16.35 3.80 -4.08
N ASP A 104 -17.03 2.70 -3.75
CA ASP A 104 -16.68 1.85 -2.61
C ASP A 104 -15.70 0.74 -3.00
N ARG A 105 -14.72 0.44 -2.13
CA ARG A 105 -13.73 -0.63 -2.37
C ARG A 105 -14.22 -2.02 -1.97
N GLY A 106 -15.30 -2.10 -1.19
CA GLY A 106 -15.83 -3.37 -0.73
C GLY A 106 -14.96 -4.08 0.33
N VAL A 107 -13.99 -3.39 0.93
CA VAL A 107 -13.16 -3.89 2.04
C VAL A 107 -13.96 -3.90 3.34
N TYR A 108 -13.72 -4.87 4.22
CA TYR A 108 -14.35 -4.89 5.55
C TYR A 108 -13.63 -3.93 6.50
N PHE A 109 -14.40 -3.19 7.28
CA PHE A 109 -13.90 -2.42 8.42
C PHE A 109 -14.97 -2.36 9.53
N ASN A 110 -14.52 -2.15 10.77
CA ASN A 110 -15.37 -1.92 11.93
C ASN A 110 -14.74 -0.87 12.85
N ASP A 111 -14.91 0.39 12.47
CA ASP A 111 -14.36 1.57 13.16
C ASP A 111 -14.91 1.82 14.56
N LYS A 112 -16.01 1.15 14.96
CA LYS A 112 -16.50 1.17 16.34
C LYS A 112 -15.63 0.35 17.29
N ALA A 113 -15.14 -0.81 16.84
CA ALA A 113 -14.30 -1.70 17.63
C ALA A 113 -12.80 -1.60 17.28
N ASP A 114 -12.49 -1.05 16.11
CA ASP A 114 -11.17 -0.94 15.52
C ASP A 114 -10.98 0.47 14.91
N PRO A 115 -10.71 1.50 15.73
CA PRO A 115 -10.72 2.90 15.30
C PRO A 115 -9.82 3.17 14.09
N LEU A 116 -8.63 2.57 14.06
CA LEU A 116 -7.67 2.74 12.96
C LEU A 116 -8.18 2.20 11.62
N ALA A 117 -9.13 1.26 11.61
CA ALA A 117 -9.74 0.77 10.38
C ALA A 117 -10.69 1.80 9.72
N GLY A 118 -11.09 2.87 10.44
CA GLY A 118 -11.98 3.94 9.99
C GLY A 118 -11.33 5.00 9.11
N HIS A 119 -10.40 4.61 8.24
CA HIS A 119 -9.60 5.53 7.43
C HIS A 119 -10.09 5.65 5.98
N ILE A 120 -9.61 6.67 5.26
CA ILE A 120 -10.05 7.03 3.90
C ILE A 120 -10.00 5.90 2.85
N PHE A 121 -9.14 4.89 3.06
CA PHE A 121 -9.11 3.74 2.16
C PHE A 121 -10.30 2.78 2.37
N ASN A 122 -10.76 2.60 3.61
CA ASN A 122 -11.77 1.60 3.99
C ASN A 122 -13.19 2.16 4.03
N LEU A 123 -13.35 3.44 4.41
CA LEU A 123 -14.67 4.05 4.49
C LEU A 123 -15.41 3.93 3.15
N GLU A 124 -16.74 3.85 3.26
CA GLU A 124 -17.68 3.66 2.15
C GLU A 124 -18.70 4.82 2.14
N GLY A 125 -19.37 5.03 1.00
CA GLY A 125 -20.49 5.95 0.87
C GLY A 125 -20.16 7.43 1.14
N GLN A 126 -21.12 8.12 1.76
CA GLN A 126 -21.01 9.55 2.05
C GLN A 126 -19.84 9.86 3.02
N ARG A 127 -19.58 8.98 3.98
CA ARG A 127 -18.46 9.14 4.94
C ARG A 127 -17.11 9.22 4.21
N TRP A 128 -16.93 8.36 3.20
CA TRP A 128 -15.76 8.40 2.35
C TRP A 128 -15.68 9.69 1.54
N LYS A 129 -16.79 10.11 0.89
CA LYS A 129 -16.83 11.34 0.08
C LYS A 129 -16.45 12.58 0.91
N THR A 130 -17.08 12.73 2.07
CA THR A 130 -16.82 13.84 3.01
C THR A 130 -15.36 13.82 3.47
N LEU A 131 -14.85 12.68 3.94
CA LEU A 131 -13.46 12.60 4.39
C LEU A 131 -12.46 12.84 3.24
N ARG A 132 -12.76 12.36 2.02
CA ARG A 132 -11.92 12.61 0.84
C ARG A 132 -11.82 14.10 0.55
N ALA A 133 -12.94 14.81 0.60
CA ALA A 133 -12.98 16.24 0.37
C ALA A 133 -12.11 16.99 1.40
N LYS A 134 -12.23 16.63 2.69
CA LYS A 134 -11.42 17.21 3.77
C LYS A 134 -9.90 17.01 3.59
N LEU A 135 -9.48 15.83 3.13
CA LEU A 135 -8.06 15.45 3.05
C LEU A 135 -7.39 15.81 1.72
N THR A 136 -8.15 16.12 0.67
CA THR A 136 -7.59 16.44 -0.64
C THR A 136 -6.69 17.70 -0.64
N PRO A 137 -7.05 18.80 0.07
CA PRO A 137 -6.20 19.99 0.17
C PRO A 137 -4.80 19.73 0.76
N THR A 138 -4.68 18.67 1.56
CA THR A 138 -3.43 18.27 2.22
C THR A 138 -2.35 17.82 1.24
N PHE A 139 -2.73 17.40 0.03
CA PHE A 139 -1.80 16.90 -1.00
C PHE A 139 -1.60 17.87 -2.18
N THR A 140 -1.87 19.16 -1.97
CA THR A 140 -1.62 20.20 -3.00
C THR A 140 -0.12 20.42 -3.22
N SER A 141 0.26 20.93 -4.41
CA SER A 141 1.66 21.25 -4.74
C SER A 141 2.32 22.18 -3.71
N GLY A 142 1.57 23.15 -3.17
CA GLY A 142 2.06 24.03 -2.11
C GLY A 142 2.44 23.25 -0.84
N LYS A 143 1.56 22.35 -0.36
CA LYS A 143 1.85 21.49 0.80
C LYS A 143 3.00 20.52 0.54
N MET A 144 3.14 20.00 -0.69
CA MET A 144 4.30 19.19 -1.06
C MET A 144 5.60 19.99 -0.97
N LYS A 145 5.61 21.21 -1.50
CA LYS A 145 6.76 22.12 -1.43
C LYS A 145 7.11 22.49 0.02
N PHE A 146 6.13 22.67 0.89
CA PHE A 146 6.36 22.90 2.32
C PHE A 146 7.02 21.71 3.03
N MET A 147 6.67 20.47 2.66
CA MET A 147 7.27 19.26 3.26
C MET A 147 8.60 18.84 2.60
N PHE A 148 8.93 19.40 1.44
CA PHE A 148 10.11 19.05 0.66
C PHE A 148 11.43 19.12 1.45
N PRO A 149 11.72 20.18 2.25
CA PRO A 149 12.97 20.23 3.02
C PRO A 149 13.11 19.06 3.98
N THR A 150 12.02 18.63 4.62
CA THR A 150 12.00 17.46 5.50
C THR A 150 12.39 16.19 4.75
N MET A 151 11.87 16.00 3.54
CA MET A 151 12.20 14.84 2.71
C MET A 151 13.66 14.83 2.27
N VAL A 152 14.20 15.99 1.89
CA VAL A 152 15.61 16.13 1.51
C VAL A 152 16.54 15.86 2.70
N ASN A 153 16.18 16.34 3.90
CA ASN A 153 16.96 16.07 5.11
C ASN A 153 17.05 14.56 5.40
N VAL A 154 15.92 13.84 5.30
CA VAL A 154 15.92 12.37 5.43
C VAL A 154 16.70 11.72 4.28
N GLY A 155 16.64 12.27 3.07
CA GLY A 155 17.43 11.82 1.92
C GLY A 155 18.95 11.96 2.14
N ASN A 156 19.40 13.04 2.77
CA ASN A 156 20.81 13.23 3.11
C ASN A 156 21.27 12.19 4.14
N GLU A 157 20.48 11.94 5.19
CA GLU A 157 20.77 10.87 6.16
C GLU A 157 20.74 9.48 5.49
N PHE A 158 19.87 9.27 4.50
CA PHE A 158 19.81 8.05 3.71
C PHE A 158 21.10 7.79 2.94
N VAL A 159 21.63 8.78 2.21
CA VAL A 159 22.92 8.65 1.50
C VAL A 159 24.06 8.45 2.47
N LYS A 160 24.08 9.17 3.60
CA LYS A 160 25.10 9.02 4.62
C LYS A 160 25.12 7.60 5.18
N THR A 161 23.97 7.10 5.61
CA THR A 161 23.83 5.74 6.16
C THR A 161 24.20 4.68 5.11
N LEU A 162 23.84 4.89 3.85
CA LEU A 162 24.18 3.95 2.78
C LEU A 162 25.69 3.89 2.53
N ASN A 163 26.39 5.03 2.58
CA ASN A 163 27.85 5.05 2.48
C ASN A 163 28.50 4.29 3.65
N GLU A 164 27.95 4.39 4.85
CA GLU A 164 28.41 3.63 6.02
C GLU A 164 28.21 2.12 5.81
N GLU A 165 27.05 1.69 5.29
CA GLU A 165 26.78 0.27 5.00
C GLU A 165 27.66 -0.29 3.86
N ILE A 166 27.89 0.47 2.80
CA ILE A 166 28.76 0.06 1.68
C ILE A 166 30.23 -0.10 2.14
N GLY A 167 30.65 0.66 3.15
CA GLY A 167 31.97 0.48 3.79
C GLY A 167 32.14 -0.89 4.46
N ILE A 168 31.04 -1.60 4.75
CA ILE A 168 31.03 -2.95 5.33
C ILE A 168 30.84 -4.01 4.22
N SER A 169 29.84 -3.80 3.35
CA SER A 169 29.52 -4.70 2.24
C SER A 169 28.94 -3.89 1.09
N ASN A 170 29.49 -4.02 -0.10
CA ASN A 170 28.93 -3.40 -1.30
C ASN A 170 27.68 -4.13 -1.84
N GLU A 171 27.34 -5.30 -1.30
CA GLU A 171 26.10 -6.01 -1.58
C GLU A 171 25.04 -5.65 -0.54
N ILE A 172 23.96 -4.97 -0.96
CA ILE A 172 22.92 -4.40 -0.10
C ILE A 172 21.53 -4.94 -0.49
N GLU A 173 20.71 -5.28 0.50
CA GLU A 173 19.28 -5.59 0.30
C GLU A 173 18.49 -4.27 0.18
N MET A 174 18.34 -3.80 -1.05
CA MET A 174 17.81 -2.46 -1.34
C MET A 174 16.33 -2.31 -1.03
N LYS A 175 15.52 -3.38 -1.03
CA LYS A 175 14.09 -3.26 -0.69
C LYS A 175 13.92 -2.87 0.77
N GLU A 176 14.62 -3.50 1.69
CA GLU A 176 14.58 -3.15 3.12
C GLU A 176 15.20 -1.78 3.37
N PHE A 177 16.32 -1.47 2.71
CA PHE A 177 16.98 -0.18 2.88
C PHE A 177 16.08 0.98 2.40
N LEU A 178 15.39 0.83 1.26
CA LEU A 178 14.38 1.76 0.79
C LEU A 178 13.14 1.81 1.70
N ALA A 179 12.74 0.69 2.29
CA ALA A 179 11.63 0.66 3.25
C ALA A 179 11.97 1.46 4.53
N ARG A 180 13.23 1.40 5.00
CA ARG A 180 13.73 2.23 6.11
C ARG A 180 13.70 3.72 5.77
N PHE A 181 14.21 4.11 4.60
CA PHE A 181 14.16 5.49 4.11
C PHE A 181 12.73 6.04 4.05
N THR A 182 11.84 5.32 3.37
CA THR A 182 10.45 5.76 3.19
C THR A 182 9.66 5.76 4.51
N THR A 183 10.00 4.90 5.47
CA THR A 183 9.47 4.93 6.84
C THR A 183 9.85 6.22 7.56
N ASP A 184 11.11 6.65 7.45
CA ASP A 184 11.57 7.89 8.09
C ASP A 184 10.98 9.13 7.42
N VAL A 185 10.86 9.14 6.08
CA VAL A 185 10.19 10.21 5.34
C VAL A 185 8.74 10.37 5.80
N ILE A 186 7.95 9.28 5.77
CA ILE A 186 6.54 9.37 6.17
C ILE A 186 6.39 9.56 7.68
N GLY A 187 7.29 9.04 8.51
CA GLY A 187 7.34 9.29 9.94
C GLY A 187 7.48 10.77 10.26
N SER A 188 8.45 11.41 9.63
CA SER A 188 8.71 12.84 9.81
C SER A 188 7.64 13.72 9.17
N CYS A 189 7.10 13.37 8.00
CA CYS A 189 6.07 14.18 7.35
C CYS A 189 4.66 13.92 7.88
N ALA A 190 4.32 12.71 8.32
CA ALA A 190 2.97 12.37 8.78
C ALA A 190 2.75 12.63 10.27
N PHE A 191 3.77 12.37 11.10
CA PHE A 191 3.69 12.51 12.56
C PHE A 191 4.59 13.63 13.10
N GLY A 192 5.54 14.14 12.31
CA GLY A 192 6.56 15.06 12.80
C GLY A 192 7.47 14.40 13.84
N LEU A 193 7.80 13.13 13.64
CA LEU A 193 8.64 12.35 14.53
C LEU A 193 9.82 11.74 13.75
N GLU A 194 10.98 11.71 14.41
CA GLU A 194 12.16 11.01 13.89
C GLU A 194 12.04 9.52 14.23
N CYS A 195 11.75 8.71 13.22
CA CYS A 195 11.58 7.27 13.39
C CYS A 195 12.91 6.52 13.53
N ASN A 196 14.01 7.10 13.00
CA ASN A 196 15.37 6.56 13.02
C ASN A 196 15.49 5.14 12.43
N SER A 197 14.58 4.75 11.54
CA SER A 197 14.57 3.45 10.88
C SER A 197 15.76 3.28 9.94
N LEU A 198 16.30 4.38 9.41
CA LEU A 198 17.57 4.36 8.69
C LEU A 198 18.72 3.89 9.59
N LYS A 199 18.79 4.22 10.87
CA LYS A 199 19.92 3.78 11.71
C LYS A 199 19.63 2.46 12.42
N ASP A 200 18.38 2.22 12.78
CA ASP A 200 17.93 1.01 13.44
C ASP A 200 16.89 0.27 12.57
N PRO A 201 17.26 -0.83 11.91
CA PRO A 201 16.33 -1.68 11.16
C PRO A 201 15.17 -2.25 12.01
N ASN A 202 15.32 -2.27 13.34
CA ASN A 202 14.32 -2.73 14.30
C ASN A 202 13.55 -1.59 14.96
N ALA A 203 13.69 -0.35 14.45
CA ALA A 203 12.96 0.80 14.95
C ALA A 203 11.46 0.52 15.05
N LYS A 204 10.83 0.99 16.12
CA LYS A 204 9.46 0.58 16.47
C LYS A 204 8.44 0.86 15.36
N PHE A 205 8.57 2.00 14.67
CA PHE A 205 7.72 2.35 13.53
C PHE A 205 7.85 1.34 12.39
N ARG A 206 9.08 0.92 12.05
CA ARG A 206 9.35 -0.10 11.03
C ARG A 206 8.76 -1.44 11.42
N GLU A 207 8.96 -1.88 12.67
CA GLU A 207 8.41 -3.13 13.22
C GLU A 207 6.87 -3.15 13.13
N MET A 208 6.21 -2.08 13.61
CA MET A 208 4.75 -1.97 13.60
C MET A 208 4.20 -1.89 12.17
N GLY A 209 4.90 -1.21 11.26
CA GLY A 209 4.56 -1.18 9.84
C GLY A 209 4.61 -2.55 9.18
N LYS A 210 5.70 -3.31 9.36
CA LYS A 210 5.85 -4.68 8.82
C LYS A 210 4.71 -5.59 9.28
N LYS A 211 4.36 -5.54 10.57
CA LYS A 211 3.29 -6.37 11.14
C LYS A 211 1.94 -6.21 10.43
N VAL A 212 1.63 -5.03 9.88
CA VAL A 212 0.37 -4.81 9.15
C VAL A 212 0.33 -5.57 7.82
N PHE A 213 1.46 -5.68 7.11
CA PHE A 213 1.53 -6.31 5.80
C PHE A 213 1.87 -7.81 5.86
N GLU A 214 2.63 -8.23 6.87
CA GLU A 214 3.23 -9.58 6.93
C GLU A 214 2.55 -10.49 7.95
N ALA A 215 1.95 -9.94 9.00
CA ALA A 215 1.41 -10.70 10.13
C ALA A 215 -0.10 -10.42 10.34
N PRO A 216 -0.98 -10.87 9.43
CA PRO A 216 -2.41 -10.59 9.53
C PRO A 216 -2.99 -11.08 10.86
N ARG A 217 -3.75 -10.22 11.54
CA ARG A 217 -4.43 -10.55 12.81
C ARG A 217 -5.33 -11.76 12.71
N ASN A 218 -6.09 -11.83 11.63
CA ASN A 218 -7.20 -12.76 11.49
C ASN A 218 -6.72 -14.05 10.82
N ASN A 219 -7.05 -15.19 11.44
CA ASN A 219 -6.88 -16.49 10.81
C ASN A 219 -7.79 -16.63 9.58
N ARG A 220 -7.57 -17.70 8.80
CA ARG A 220 -8.29 -17.96 7.55
C ARG A 220 -9.81 -18.00 7.71
N PHE A 221 -10.31 -18.50 8.84
CA PHE A 221 -11.75 -18.56 9.12
C PHE A 221 -12.34 -17.16 9.33
N LYS A 222 -11.71 -16.32 10.16
CA LYS A 222 -12.13 -14.93 10.35
C LYS A 222 -12.05 -14.12 9.06
N GLN A 223 -11.01 -14.35 8.23
CA GLN A 223 -10.89 -13.74 6.91
C GLN A 223 -12.05 -14.14 5.99
N PHE A 224 -12.37 -15.44 5.92
CA PHE A 224 -13.54 -15.93 5.18
C PHE A 224 -14.82 -15.24 5.65
N LEU A 225 -15.04 -15.15 6.97
CA LEU A 225 -16.22 -14.53 7.57
C LEU A 225 -16.35 -13.04 7.19
N VAL A 226 -15.28 -12.24 7.30
CA VAL A 226 -15.37 -10.80 7.00
C VAL A 226 -15.48 -10.48 5.50
N ILE A 227 -14.93 -11.34 4.63
CA ILE A 227 -15.02 -11.19 3.17
C ILE A 227 -16.42 -11.60 2.66
N SER A 228 -16.92 -12.74 3.12
CA SER A 228 -18.21 -13.29 2.68
C SER A 228 -19.41 -12.69 3.39
N PHE A 229 -19.28 -12.38 4.68
CA PHE A 229 -20.40 -12.03 5.57
C PHE A 229 -20.06 -10.81 6.42
N LYS A 230 -19.85 -9.65 5.77
CA LYS A 230 -19.50 -8.38 6.44
C LYS A 230 -20.40 -8.06 7.65
N GLN A 231 -21.70 -8.30 7.54
CA GLN A 231 -22.65 -8.03 8.63
C GLN A 231 -22.39 -8.92 9.85
N ALA A 232 -22.14 -10.22 9.65
CA ALA A 232 -21.74 -11.12 10.72
C ALA A 232 -20.41 -10.66 11.35
N GLY A 233 -19.44 -10.24 10.53
CA GLY A 233 -18.18 -9.69 11.03
C GLY A 233 -18.39 -8.48 11.93
N ARG A 234 -19.30 -7.57 11.57
CA ARG A 234 -19.68 -6.41 12.40
C ARG A 234 -20.39 -6.85 13.69
N PHE A 235 -21.31 -7.80 13.60
CA PHE A 235 -22.02 -8.35 14.77
C PHE A 235 -21.07 -8.97 15.79
N PHE A 236 -20.08 -9.74 15.33
CA PHE A 236 -19.06 -10.35 16.19
C PHE A 236 -17.88 -9.41 16.55
N ASN A 237 -17.97 -8.12 16.21
CA ASN A 237 -16.93 -7.12 16.47
C ASN A 237 -15.52 -7.57 16.01
N VAL A 238 -15.42 -8.17 14.82
CA VAL A 238 -14.14 -8.64 14.30
C VAL A 238 -13.23 -7.43 14.00
N LYS A 239 -12.13 -7.32 14.74
CA LYS A 239 -11.07 -6.34 14.44
C LYS A 239 -10.18 -6.81 13.30
N THR A 240 -9.63 -5.88 12.53
CA THR A 240 -8.70 -6.13 11.42
C THR A 240 -7.27 -5.74 11.78
N VAL A 241 -7.09 -4.60 12.44
CA VAL A 241 -5.78 -4.14 12.92
C VAL A 241 -5.42 -4.91 14.19
N ARG A 242 -4.15 -5.27 14.33
CA ARG A 242 -3.65 -5.93 15.54
C ARG A 242 -3.70 -4.97 16.73
N ASP A 243 -3.97 -5.49 17.93
CA ASP A 243 -4.11 -4.63 19.11
C ASP A 243 -2.78 -3.93 19.45
N ASP A 244 -1.63 -4.62 19.34
CA ASP A 244 -0.29 -4.02 19.57
C ASP A 244 0.02 -2.86 18.61
N VAL A 245 -0.34 -3.02 17.33
CA VAL A 245 -0.21 -1.96 16.32
C VAL A 245 -1.18 -0.82 16.61
N ALA A 246 -2.43 -1.12 16.95
CA ALA A 246 -3.45 -0.12 17.22
C ALA A 246 -3.08 0.73 18.45
N GLU A 247 -2.68 0.10 19.55
CA GLU A 247 -2.23 0.78 20.76
C GLU A 247 -1.04 1.69 20.48
N PHE A 248 -0.04 1.22 19.72
CA PHE A 248 1.12 2.01 19.36
C PHE A 248 0.75 3.28 18.59
N PHE A 249 0.04 3.16 17.46
CA PHE A 249 -0.28 4.33 16.62
C PHE A 249 -1.28 5.27 17.29
N MET A 250 -2.25 4.74 18.04
CA MET A 250 -3.16 5.58 18.84
C MET A 250 -2.40 6.40 19.88
N LYS A 251 -1.45 5.77 20.60
CA LYS A 251 -0.62 6.45 21.60
C LYS A 251 0.27 7.51 20.96
N VAL A 252 0.99 7.17 19.90
CA VAL A 252 1.87 8.10 19.16
C VAL A 252 1.10 9.35 18.73
N VAL A 253 -0.08 9.18 18.15
CA VAL A 253 -0.88 10.31 17.67
C VAL A 253 -1.39 11.14 18.84
N LYS A 254 -1.91 10.49 19.89
CA LYS A 254 -2.39 11.17 21.09
C LYS A 254 -1.28 12.01 21.73
N ASP A 255 -0.13 11.41 22.01
CA ASP A 255 1.01 12.08 22.64
C ASP A 255 1.51 13.26 21.77
N THR A 256 1.53 13.07 20.44
CA THR A 256 1.94 14.11 19.49
C THR A 256 0.98 15.29 19.50
N VAL A 257 -0.33 15.04 19.47
CA VAL A 257 -1.37 16.07 19.52
C VAL A 257 -1.29 16.83 20.84
N GLU A 258 -1.25 16.11 21.97
CA GLU A 258 -1.16 16.70 23.30
C GLU A 258 0.10 17.56 23.47
N TYR A 259 1.25 17.06 23.00
CA TYR A 259 2.51 17.80 23.05
C TYR A 259 2.44 19.10 22.24
N ARG A 260 1.92 19.05 21.01
CA ARG A 260 1.84 20.24 20.15
C ARG A 260 0.87 21.28 20.67
N GLU A 261 -0.30 20.86 21.15
CA GLU A 261 -1.30 21.77 21.72
C GLU A 261 -0.79 22.42 23.01
N LYS A 262 -0.05 21.68 23.85
CA LYS A 262 0.50 22.23 25.10
C LYS A 262 1.67 23.21 24.87
N ASN A 263 2.48 22.98 23.85
CA ASN A 263 3.73 23.72 23.63
C ASN A 263 3.68 24.67 22.42
N ASP A 264 2.51 24.86 21.79
CA ASP A 264 2.30 25.69 20.59
C ASP A 264 3.28 25.40 19.45
N VAL A 265 3.55 24.11 19.20
CA VAL A 265 4.51 23.67 18.19
C VAL A 265 3.84 23.50 16.84
N LYS A 266 4.40 24.17 15.81
CA LYS A 266 4.01 24.05 14.41
C LYS A 266 5.19 23.57 13.56
N ARG A 267 5.03 22.47 12.82
CA ARG A 267 6.07 21.86 11.96
C ARG A 267 5.74 21.88 10.45
N ASN A 268 4.60 22.46 10.06
CA ASN A 268 4.09 22.52 8.68
C ASN A 268 4.02 21.14 8.01
N ASP A 269 3.65 20.11 8.77
CA ASP A 269 3.57 18.72 8.35
C ASP A 269 2.11 18.25 8.22
N PHE A 270 1.91 16.95 7.96
CA PHE A 270 0.57 16.37 7.84
C PHE A 270 -0.22 16.45 9.16
N MET A 271 0.45 16.29 10.30
CA MET A 271 -0.20 16.34 11.61
C MET A 271 -0.76 17.73 11.89
N ASP A 272 -0.04 18.80 11.52
CA ASP A 272 -0.58 20.17 11.60
C ASP A 272 -1.84 20.35 10.75
N LEU A 273 -1.87 19.71 9.58
CA LEU A 273 -3.03 19.77 8.68
C LEU A 273 -4.23 19.02 9.29
N LEU A 274 -3.99 17.88 9.93
CA LEU A 274 -5.03 17.16 10.69
C LEU A 274 -5.48 17.92 11.94
N LEU A 275 -4.56 18.60 12.64
CA LEU A 275 -4.87 19.44 13.80
C LEU A 275 -5.73 20.65 13.42
N ASN A 276 -5.47 21.27 12.28
CA ASN A 276 -6.33 22.34 11.76
C ASN A 276 -7.76 21.82 11.51
N LEU A 277 -7.91 20.61 10.97
CA LEU A 277 -9.23 19.99 10.83
C LEU A 277 -9.86 19.67 12.19
N LYS A 278 -9.09 19.13 13.15
CA LYS A 278 -9.55 18.89 14.54
C LYS A 278 -10.09 20.14 15.21
N ASN A 279 -9.42 21.26 14.98
CA ASN A 279 -9.70 22.54 15.64
C ASN A 279 -10.56 23.46 14.75
N SER A 280 -11.14 22.95 13.64
CA SER A 280 -12.03 23.74 12.79
C SER A 280 -13.27 24.18 13.58
N VAL A 281 -13.65 25.45 13.39
CA VAL A 281 -14.86 26.05 13.94
C VAL A 281 -16.10 25.41 13.27
N ASN A 282 -15.98 24.99 12.01
CA ASN A 282 -17.01 24.26 11.30
C ASN A 282 -17.08 22.81 11.79
N GLU A 283 -18.17 22.44 12.45
CA GLU A 283 -18.38 21.07 12.95
C GLU A 283 -18.36 20.03 11.84
N GLU A 284 -18.83 20.38 10.65
CA GLU A 284 -18.84 19.47 9.50
C GLU A 284 -17.42 19.14 9.02
N GLU A 285 -16.45 20.03 9.26
CA GLU A 285 -15.03 19.83 8.91
C GLU A 285 -14.27 19.09 10.01
N ARG A 286 -14.74 19.15 11.24
CA ARG A 286 -14.05 18.64 12.42
C ARG A 286 -13.73 17.15 12.33
N LEU A 287 -12.53 16.77 12.79
CA LEU A 287 -12.13 15.38 12.96
C LEU A 287 -11.89 15.06 14.43
N THR A 288 -12.31 13.87 14.86
CA THR A 288 -12.01 13.35 16.19
C THR A 288 -10.57 12.84 16.28
N LEU A 289 -10.04 12.68 17.50
CA LEU A 289 -8.69 12.12 17.70
C LEU A 289 -8.54 10.71 17.07
N ASN A 290 -9.59 9.89 17.16
CA ASN A 290 -9.61 8.57 16.54
C ASN A 290 -9.54 8.65 15.00
N GLU A 291 -10.24 9.60 14.39
CA GLU A 291 -10.19 9.80 12.93
C GLU A 291 -8.84 10.35 12.47
N ILE A 292 -8.23 11.25 13.24
CA ILE A 292 -6.86 11.74 13.02
C ILE A 292 -5.88 10.57 13.06
N ALA A 293 -5.98 9.73 14.10
CA ALA A 293 -5.10 8.58 14.24
C ALA A 293 -5.29 7.57 13.11
N ALA A 294 -6.53 7.29 12.71
CA ALA A 294 -6.83 6.42 11.56
C ALA A 294 -6.24 6.97 10.25
N GLN A 295 -6.29 8.29 10.04
CA GLN A 295 -5.71 8.92 8.86
C GLN A 295 -4.18 8.90 8.88
N ALA A 296 -3.55 9.29 9.98
CA ALA A 296 -2.10 9.24 10.13
C ALA A 296 -1.57 7.81 9.94
N PHE A 297 -2.28 6.81 10.50
CA PHE A 297 -1.98 5.40 10.31
C PHE A 297 -2.05 4.95 8.85
N VAL A 298 -3.12 5.27 8.11
CA VAL A 298 -3.20 4.84 6.70
C VAL A 298 -2.18 5.54 5.81
N PHE A 299 -1.85 6.80 6.09
CA PHE A 299 -0.83 7.52 5.34
C PHE A 299 0.58 7.00 5.62
N PHE A 300 0.85 6.60 6.86
CA PHE A 300 2.06 5.85 7.20
C PHE A 300 2.19 4.60 6.32
N LEU A 301 1.19 3.70 6.37
CA LEU A 301 1.21 2.43 5.64
C LEU A 301 1.35 2.62 4.13
N ALA A 302 0.59 3.56 3.57
CA ALA A 302 0.65 3.85 2.14
C ALA A 302 1.99 4.46 1.75
N GLY A 303 2.56 5.31 2.60
CA GLY A 303 3.76 6.09 2.31
C GLY A 303 5.06 5.29 2.32
N PHE A 304 5.20 4.25 3.15
CA PHE A 304 6.46 3.48 3.22
C PHE A 304 6.49 2.27 2.28
N GLU A 305 5.52 1.35 2.35
CA GLU A 305 5.66 0.05 1.65
C GLU A 305 5.50 0.20 0.13
N THR A 306 4.61 1.08 -0.33
CA THR A 306 4.37 1.24 -1.78
C THR A 306 5.52 1.96 -2.48
N SER A 307 6.02 3.05 -1.89
CA SER A 307 7.13 3.84 -2.45
C SER A 307 8.44 3.07 -2.46
N SER A 308 8.75 2.33 -1.38
CA SER A 308 9.94 1.48 -1.33
C SER A 308 9.89 0.37 -2.38
N THR A 309 8.72 -0.26 -2.55
CA THR A 309 8.52 -1.28 -3.58
C THR A 309 8.68 -0.70 -5.00
N ALA A 310 8.10 0.46 -5.28
CA ALA A 310 8.21 1.11 -6.59
C ALA A 310 9.66 1.47 -6.93
N MET A 311 10.40 2.07 -5.99
CA MET A 311 11.83 2.35 -6.16
C MET A 311 12.65 1.07 -6.33
N SER A 312 12.30 -0.01 -5.61
CA SER A 312 12.99 -1.29 -5.73
C SER A 312 12.88 -1.84 -7.16
N TYR A 313 11.68 -1.85 -7.75
CA TYR A 313 11.53 -2.29 -9.15
C TYR A 313 12.25 -1.38 -10.13
N ALA A 314 12.21 -0.06 -9.94
CA ALA A 314 12.98 0.86 -10.77
C ALA A 314 14.48 0.54 -10.71
N LEU A 315 15.04 0.33 -9.52
CA LEU A 315 16.44 -0.05 -9.36
C LEU A 315 16.76 -1.43 -9.96
N TYR A 316 15.87 -2.41 -9.81
CA TYR A 316 16.03 -3.73 -10.42
C TYR A 316 16.13 -3.64 -11.96
N GLU A 317 15.24 -2.88 -12.59
CA GLU A 317 15.26 -2.70 -14.05
C GLU A 317 16.49 -1.90 -14.52
N LEU A 318 16.88 -0.86 -13.77
CA LEU A 318 18.07 -0.07 -14.07
C LEU A 318 19.38 -0.84 -13.83
N ALA A 319 19.42 -1.74 -12.84
CA ALA A 319 20.59 -2.57 -12.56
C ALA A 319 20.85 -3.60 -13.67
N GLN A 320 19.79 -4.08 -14.32
CA GLN A 320 19.90 -4.95 -15.50
C GLN A 320 20.24 -4.18 -16.77
N ASN A 321 19.89 -2.89 -16.85
CA ASN A 321 20.02 -2.07 -18.05
C ASN A 321 20.92 -0.85 -17.81
N GLN A 322 22.23 -1.05 -17.89
CA GLN A 322 23.22 -0.01 -17.60
C GLN A 322 23.06 1.24 -18.50
N GLU A 323 22.69 1.08 -19.76
CA GLU A 323 22.40 2.22 -20.66
C GLU A 323 21.23 3.08 -20.13
N MET A 324 20.16 2.44 -19.65
CA MET A 324 19.01 3.14 -19.09
C MET A 324 19.36 3.79 -17.75
N GLN A 325 20.24 3.17 -16.97
CA GLN A 325 20.80 3.74 -15.74
C GLN A 325 21.61 5.01 -16.03
N GLU A 326 22.48 5.00 -17.04
CA GLU A 326 23.21 6.20 -17.47
C GLU A 326 22.27 7.29 -17.99
N LYS A 327 21.23 6.90 -18.73
CA LYS A 327 20.21 7.85 -19.20
C LYS A 327 19.43 8.50 -18.04
N ALA A 328 19.09 7.71 -17.01
CA ALA A 328 18.46 8.22 -15.80
C ALA A 328 19.39 9.18 -15.04
N ARG A 329 20.66 8.81 -14.88
CA ARG A 329 21.69 9.65 -14.25
C ARG A 329 21.91 10.95 -15.00
N LYS A 330 22.00 10.89 -16.33
CA LYS A 330 22.09 12.08 -17.17
C LYS A 330 20.88 13.00 -16.99
N SER A 331 19.67 12.46 -16.96
CA SER A 331 18.46 13.25 -16.69
C SER A 331 18.50 13.95 -15.33
N ILE A 332 19.10 13.33 -14.31
CA ILE A 332 19.30 13.94 -12.99
C ILE A 332 20.32 15.07 -13.09
N HIS A 333 21.50 14.82 -13.68
CA HIS A 333 22.55 15.83 -13.81
C HIS A 333 22.12 17.04 -14.63
N ASP A 334 21.41 16.83 -15.74
CA ASP A 334 20.89 17.91 -16.59
C ASP A 334 19.88 18.79 -15.84
N ALA A 335 18.99 18.17 -15.05
CA ALA A 335 18.07 18.93 -14.19
C ALA A 335 18.82 19.70 -13.11
N LEU A 336 19.73 19.06 -12.38
CA LEU A 336 20.48 19.70 -11.29
C LEU A 336 21.35 20.87 -11.77
N LYS A 337 21.92 20.79 -12.99
CA LYS A 337 22.75 21.86 -13.56
C LYS A 337 22.00 23.19 -13.69
N ASN A 338 20.68 23.15 -13.91
CA ASN A 338 19.84 24.35 -14.00
C ASN A 338 19.51 24.94 -12.61
N HIS A 339 19.86 24.24 -11.52
CA HIS A 339 19.50 24.57 -10.14
C HIS A 339 20.72 24.52 -9.21
N ASN A 340 21.85 25.10 -9.64
CA ASN A 340 23.10 25.17 -8.86
C ASN A 340 23.64 23.82 -8.36
N ASN A 341 23.33 22.72 -9.05
CA ASN A 341 23.64 21.35 -8.66
C ASN A 341 22.98 20.88 -7.35
N GLU A 342 21.92 21.57 -6.89
CA GLU A 342 21.19 21.27 -5.66
C GLU A 342 19.86 20.57 -5.92
N ILE A 343 19.47 19.69 -4.99
CA ILE A 343 18.16 19.04 -5.01
C ILE A 343 17.12 20.04 -4.47
N THR A 344 16.52 20.80 -5.38
CA THR A 344 15.40 21.71 -5.13
C THR A 344 14.06 21.10 -5.53
N TYR A 345 12.95 21.66 -5.05
CA TYR A 345 11.61 21.17 -5.42
C TYR A 345 11.41 21.24 -6.95
N GLU A 346 11.92 22.29 -7.57
CA GLU A 346 11.89 22.52 -9.01
C GLU A 346 12.75 21.49 -9.76
N SER A 347 14.01 21.30 -9.36
CA SER A 347 14.91 20.35 -10.01
C SER A 347 14.36 18.93 -10.05
N VAL A 348 13.73 18.47 -8.96
CA VAL A 348 13.14 17.13 -8.85
C VAL A 348 11.94 16.96 -9.78
N ASN A 349 11.20 18.03 -10.05
CA ASN A 349 10.08 18.00 -10.99
C ASN A 349 10.54 18.07 -12.46
N GLU A 350 11.79 18.46 -12.73
CA GLU A 350 12.38 18.50 -14.09
C GLU A 350 13.01 17.15 -14.50
N MET A 351 13.09 16.18 -13.60
CA MET A 351 13.67 14.84 -13.83
C MET A 351 12.71 13.91 -14.60
N ALA A 352 12.34 14.29 -15.83
CA ALA A 352 11.32 13.61 -16.63
C ALA A 352 11.58 12.11 -16.86
N TYR A 353 12.85 11.69 -16.97
CA TYR A 353 13.15 10.27 -17.16
C TYR A 353 12.95 9.44 -15.90
N ILE A 354 13.18 10.02 -14.72
CA ILE A 354 12.90 9.37 -13.43
C ILE A 354 11.39 9.15 -13.29
N ASP A 355 10.56 10.08 -13.75
CA ASP A 355 9.11 9.91 -13.76
C ASP A 355 8.67 8.69 -14.55
N HIS A 356 9.24 8.48 -15.75
CA HIS A 356 8.92 7.30 -16.55
C HIS A 356 9.28 5.97 -15.87
N CYS A 357 10.18 5.97 -14.89
CA CYS A 357 10.58 4.76 -14.17
C CYS A 357 9.57 4.33 -13.08
N ILE A 358 8.71 5.24 -12.58
CA ILE A 358 7.89 5.00 -11.38
C ILE A 358 6.42 5.47 -11.49
N ASN A 359 6.00 6.03 -12.63
CA ASN A 359 4.68 6.64 -12.77
C ASN A 359 3.52 5.62 -12.89
N GLY A 360 2.33 6.03 -12.45
CA GLY A 360 1.07 5.31 -12.66
C GLY A 360 -0.10 6.28 -12.86
N GLU A 361 -1.03 5.95 -13.76
CA GLU A 361 -2.12 6.85 -14.17
C GLU A 361 -3.52 6.26 -13.96
N GLY A 362 -4.53 7.13 -13.91
CA GLY A 362 -5.94 6.77 -13.90
C GLY A 362 -6.81 7.63 -12.98
N PRO A 363 -8.13 7.61 -13.16
CA PRO A 363 -9.09 8.47 -12.42
C PRO A 363 -9.22 8.15 -10.94
N ARG A 364 -8.83 6.95 -10.52
CA ARG A 364 -8.83 6.50 -9.11
C ARG A 364 -7.45 6.71 -8.49
N ILE A 365 -6.80 7.79 -8.90
CA ILE A 365 -5.42 8.14 -8.55
C ILE A 365 -5.22 8.17 -7.03
N CYS A 366 -4.06 7.66 -6.60
CA CYS A 366 -3.66 7.71 -5.20
C CYS A 366 -3.71 9.16 -4.71
N ILE A 367 -4.32 9.40 -3.53
CA ILE A 367 -4.36 10.76 -2.96
C ILE A 367 -2.96 11.28 -2.65
N GLY A 368 -2.09 10.37 -2.22
CA GLY A 368 -0.69 10.63 -1.94
C GLY A 368 0.21 10.43 -3.15
N LEU A 369 -0.31 10.39 -4.39
CA LEU A 369 0.56 10.17 -5.56
C LEU A 369 1.68 11.22 -5.63
N ARG A 370 1.34 12.50 -5.45
CA ARG A 370 2.33 13.58 -5.46
C ARG A 370 3.41 13.39 -4.38
N PHE A 371 3.00 12.98 -3.18
CA PHE A 371 3.92 12.69 -2.07
C PHE A 371 4.81 11.48 -2.40
N GLY A 372 4.21 10.38 -2.87
CA GLY A 372 4.91 9.15 -3.26
C GLY A 372 5.92 9.39 -4.37
N MET A 373 5.52 10.10 -5.43
CA MET A 373 6.41 10.50 -6.52
C MET A 373 7.54 11.40 -6.02
N LEU A 374 7.24 12.38 -5.16
CA LEU A 374 8.25 13.30 -4.64
C LEU A 374 9.34 12.55 -3.84
N GLN A 375 8.94 11.71 -2.87
CA GLN A 375 9.92 10.93 -2.11
C GLN A 375 10.68 9.93 -2.99
N ALA A 376 10.02 9.32 -3.97
CA ALA A 376 10.65 8.33 -4.85
C ALA A 376 11.66 8.99 -5.80
N ARG A 377 11.35 10.17 -6.33
CA ARG A 377 12.31 10.94 -7.13
C ARG A 377 13.50 11.39 -6.30
N ILE A 378 13.28 11.90 -5.08
CA ILE A 378 14.38 12.28 -4.18
C ILE A 378 15.28 11.07 -3.91
N GLY A 379 14.69 9.92 -3.53
CA GLY A 379 15.42 8.69 -3.26
C GLY A 379 16.22 8.20 -4.47
N LEU A 380 15.58 8.08 -5.64
CA LEU A 380 16.26 7.63 -6.87
C LEU A 380 17.30 8.64 -7.36
N ALA A 381 17.03 9.94 -7.27
CA ALA A 381 17.99 10.98 -7.66
C ALA A 381 19.26 10.92 -6.81
N LEU A 382 19.10 10.81 -5.49
CA LEU A 382 20.23 10.65 -4.57
C LEU A 382 21.01 9.36 -4.84
N LEU A 383 20.32 8.25 -5.05
CA LEU A 383 20.96 6.97 -5.34
C LEU A 383 21.75 7.00 -6.65
N LEU A 384 21.11 7.40 -7.76
CA LEU A 384 21.73 7.37 -9.08
C LEU A 384 22.81 8.45 -9.26
N LYS A 385 22.74 9.55 -8.50
CA LYS A 385 23.80 10.56 -8.46
C LYS A 385 25.08 10.03 -7.81
N HIS A 386 24.97 9.20 -6.77
CA HIS A 386 26.11 8.77 -5.96
C HIS A 386 26.59 7.35 -6.23
N PHE A 387 25.75 6.52 -6.84
CA PHE A 387 26.02 5.09 -6.98
C PHE A 387 25.65 4.56 -8.36
N LYS A 388 26.33 3.48 -8.72
CA LYS A 388 26.00 2.60 -9.84
C LYS A 388 25.56 1.25 -9.28
N PHE A 389 24.53 0.68 -9.89
CA PHE A 389 23.88 -0.54 -9.42
C PHE A 389 24.05 -1.68 -10.43
N THR A 390 24.38 -2.87 -9.93
CA THR A 390 24.35 -4.13 -10.68
C THR A 390 23.63 -5.19 -9.86
N LEU A 391 23.12 -6.24 -10.52
CA LEU A 391 22.47 -7.34 -9.80
C LEU A 391 23.48 -8.16 -9.01
N SER A 392 23.15 -8.51 -7.78
CA SER A 392 23.84 -9.57 -7.05
C SER A 392 23.32 -10.95 -7.48
N GLU A 393 24.16 -11.98 -7.36
CA GLU A 393 23.77 -13.40 -7.54
C GLU A 393 22.65 -13.85 -6.58
N LYS A 394 22.44 -13.14 -5.46
CA LYS A 394 21.34 -13.40 -4.52
C LYS A 394 19.97 -12.95 -5.07
N THR A 395 19.94 -12.09 -6.08
CA THR A 395 18.69 -11.66 -6.73
C THR A 395 18.33 -12.62 -7.84
N GLU A 396 17.19 -13.28 -7.69
CA GLU A 396 16.69 -14.24 -8.68
C GLU A 396 16.24 -13.53 -9.96
N VAL A 397 16.65 -14.06 -11.12
CA VAL A 397 16.26 -13.57 -12.45
C VAL A 397 15.67 -14.73 -13.26
N PRO A 398 14.40 -14.67 -13.69
CA PRO A 398 13.42 -13.61 -13.42
C PRO A 398 12.95 -13.61 -11.95
N LEU A 399 12.51 -12.44 -11.45
CA LEU A 399 12.02 -12.31 -10.08
C LEU A 399 10.87 -13.28 -9.80
N THR A 400 10.97 -14.00 -8.67
CA THR A 400 9.84 -14.67 -8.05
C THR A 400 9.21 -13.76 -7.00
N PHE A 401 7.89 -13.89 -6.77
CA PHE A 401 7.15 -12.98 -5.89
C PHE A 401 6.70 -13.66 -4.60
N SER A 402 6.64 -12.88 -3.52
CA SER A 402 6.05 -13.35 -2.26
C SER A 402 4.56 -13.68 -2.46
N PRO A 403 4.12 -14.91 -2.17
CA PRO A 403 2.72 -15.31 -2.33
C PRO A 403 1.83 -14.80 -1.18
N THR A 404 2.43 -14.17 -0.17
CA THR A 404 1.75 -13.79 1.07
C THR A 404 1.58 -12.29 1.23
N ASN A 405 2.45 -11.51 0.62
CA ASN A 405 2.46 -10.07 0.79
C ASN A 405 1.29 -9.43 0.05
N ILE A 406 0.77 -8.34 0.61
CA ILE A 406 -0.33 -7.57 0.01
C ILE A 406 0.18 -6.78 -1.21
N VAL A 407 1.40 -6.25 -1.10
CA VAL A 407 2.10 -5.55 -2.17
C VAL A 407 2.97 -6.56 -2.91
N LEU A 408 2.95 -6.49 -4.25
CA LEU A 408 3.74 -7.35 -5.11
C LEU A 408 5.23 -7.09 -4.86
N THR A 409 5.88 -7.97 -4.13
CA THR A 409 7.26 -7.81 -3.68
C THR A 409 8.06 -9.05 -4.06
N PRO A 410 9.35 -8.89 -4.43
CA PRO A 410 10.20 -10.02 -4.77
C PRO A 410 10.39 -10.92 -3.54
N LYS A 411 10.36 -12.23 -3.77
CA LYS A 411 10.62 -13.23 -2.74
C LYS A 411 12.12 -13.20 -2.43
N GLY A 412 12.48 -13.02 -1.17
CA GLY A 412 13.87 -12.90 -0.75
C GLY A 412 14.45 -11.48 -0.82
N GLY A 413 13.66 -10.47 -1.26
CA GLY A 413 14.13 -9.09 -1.37
C GLY A 413 14.78 -8.78 -2.72
N LEU A 414 15.48 -7.66 -2.79
CA LEU A 414 16.25 -7.17 -3.92
C LEU A 414 17.68 -6.87 -3.47
N HIS A 415 18.60 -7.79 -3.75
CA HIS A 415 20.02 -7.64 -3.45
C HIS A 415 20.75 -7.04 -4.66
N LEU A 416 21.39 -5.88 -4.47
CA LEU A 416 22.18 -5.21 -5.51
C LEU A 416 23.62 -5.03 -5.04
N ILE A 417 24.55 -5.03 -6.00
CA ILE A 417 25.93 -4.60 -5.79
C ILE A 417 26.03 -3.13 -6.15
N LEU A 418 26.54 -2.34 -5.22
CA LEU A 418 26.67 -0.88 -5.33
C LEU A 418 28.14 -0.50 -5.53
N GLU A 419 28.39 0.30 -6.56
CA GLU A 419 29.67 0.94 -6.82
C GLU A 419 29.52 2.44 -6.59
N LYS A 420 30.40 3.04 -5.78
CA LYS A 420 30.37 4.48 -5.52
C LYS A 420 30.92 5.22 -6.74
N LEU A 421 30.20 6.26 -7.15
CA LEU A 421 30.63 7.17 -8.21
C LEU A 421 31.48 8.29 -7.60
N GLU A 422 32.54 8.66 -8.29
CA GLU A 422 33.46 9.76 -7.92
C GLU A 422 32.83 11.15 -8.11
#